data_AF-A0A520RWJ1-F1
#
_entry.id   AF-A0A520RWJ1-F1
#
_cell.length_a   1.000
_cell.length_b   1.000
_cell.length_c   1.000
_cell.angle_alpha   90.00
_cell.angle_beta   90.00
_cell.angle_gamma   90.00
#
_symmetry.space_group_name_H-M   'P 1'
#
loop_
_entity.id
_entity.type
_entity.pdbx_description
1 polymer ?
#
loop_
_entity_poly.entity_id
_entity_poly.type
_entity_poly.pdbx_seq_one_letter_code
_entity_poly.pdbx_strand_id
1 'polypeptide(L)'
;MRENAMSGKSTEEAQSKASDFREELDSLLTQYESKKLTRRQLVSALLASAAGASILPAAGQSPSSPPPPAAVGRSMNHVSLSVSDVQRSADFYSRVLGMEIISRPANGGLNMGLGTESFLGLYELGNPGGMHHLCIGVDNYNADALAERLQGHGIDANVNRDPANRTSGGDQLYFTDPDGILVQLAQHGYLG
;
A
#
# COMPACT_ATOMS: atom_id res chain seq x y z
N MET A 1 59.96 -16.72 27.94
CA MET A 1 59.90 -15.92 26.68
C MET A 1 59.34 -16.86 25.62
N ARG A 2 58.23 -16.63 24.92
CA ARG A 2 57.35 -15.49 24.65
C ARG A 2 56.04 -16.11 24.15
N GLU A 3 54.89 -15.79 24.73
CA GLU A 3 53.58 -16.05 24.11
C GLU A 3 52.49 -15.32 24.91
N ASN A 4 52.33 -14.01 24.68
CA ASN A 4 51.11 -13.28 25.04
C ASN A 4 51.03 -11.88 24.38
N ALA A 5 51.15 -11.78 23.06
CA ALA A 5 51.13 -10.48 22.37
C ALA A 5 50.19 -10.36 21.15
N MET A 6 49.46 -11.42 20.76
CA MET A 6 48.61 -11.38 19.55
C MET A 6 47.09 -11.25 19.80
N SER A 7 46.60 -11.37 21.04
CA SER A 7 45.15 -11.32 21.32
C SER A 7 44.59 -9.92 21.63
N GLY A 8 45.44 -8.90 21.83
CA GLY A 8 45.00 -7.54 22.16
C GLY A 8 44.73 -6.63 20.96
N LYS A 9 45.43 -6.84 19.84
CA LYS A 9 45.37 -5.95 18.66
C LYS A 9 44.04 -6.01 17.90
N SER A 10 43.42 -7.19 17.81
CA SER A 10 42.19 -7.38 17.02
C SER A 10 40.96 -6.72 17.65
N THR A 11 40.96 -6.56 18.97
CA THR A 11 39.83 -6.02 19.73
C THR A 11 39.83 -4.49 19.73
N GLU A 12 41.03 -3.88 19.81
CA GLU A 12 41.21 -2.43 19.69
C GLU A 12 40.92 -1.93 18.26
N GLU A 13 41.34 -2.68 17.22
CA GLU A 13 41.05 -2.33 15.82
C GLU A 13 39.55 -2.40 15.49
N ALA A 14 38.83 -3.37 16.05
CA ALA A 14 37.38 -3.48 15.86
C ALA A 14 36.61 -2.36 16.58
N GLN A 15 37.08 -1.95 17.76
CA GLN A 15 36.51 -0.83 18.52
C GLN A 15 36.79 0.52 17.84
N SER A 16 38.00 0.71 17.28
CA SER A 16 38.36 1.90 16.49
C SER A 16 37.45 2.04 15.27
N LYS A 17 37.30 0.97 14.46
CA LYS A 17 36.43 1.01 13.27
C LYS A 17 34.97 1.28 13.60
N ALA A 18 34.47 0.79 14.72
CA ALA A 18 33.11 1.05 15.18
C ALA A 18 32.92 2.50 15.65
N SER A 19 33.96 3.12 16.22
CA SER A 19 33.97 4.54 16.58
C SER A 19 33.97 5.42 15.33
N ASP A 20 34.87 5.13 14.38
CA ASP A 20 35.03 5.88 13.13
C ASP A 20 33.71 5.88 12.32
N PHE A 21 33.03 4.73 12.27
CA PHE A 21 31.74 4.60 11.59
C PHE A 21 30.62 5.41 12.26
N ARG A 22 30.60 5.50 13.59
CA ARG A 22 29.60 6.31 14.31
C ARG A 22 29.81 7.80 14.07
N GLU A 23 31.06 8.25 14.09
CA GLU A 23 31.40 9.65 13.81
C GLU A 23 31.04 10.05 12.37
N GLU A 24 31.25 9.15 11.41
CA GLU A 24 30.85 9.35 10.02
C GLU A 24 29.32 9.46 9.87
N LEU A 25 28.58 8.62 10.57
CA LEU A 25 27.10 8.62 10.54
C LEU A 25 26.52 9.90 11.15
N ASP A 26 27.04 10.34 12.30
CA ASP A 26 26.62 11.59 12.96
C ASP A 26 26.94 12.82 12.10
N SER A 27 28.07 12.82 11.38
CA SER A 27 28.42 13.87 10.43
C SER A 27 27.44 13.94 9.25
N LEU A 28 27.06 12.80 8.68
CA LEU A 28 26.09 12.74 7.58
C LEU A 28 24.69 13.21 8.01
N LEU A 29 24.25 12.84 9.23
CA LEU A 29 22.99 13.31 9.80
C LEU A 29 23.00 14.82 10.04
N THR A 30 24.08 15.35 10.62
CA THR A 30 24.24 16.80 10.85
C THR A 30 24.18 17.59 9.53
N GLN A 31 24.79 17.07 8.46
CA GLN A 31 24.75 17.70 7.14
C GLN A 31 23.36 17.64 6.49
N TYR A 32 22.60 16.59 6.75
CA TYR A 32 21.20 16.50 6.32
C TYR A 32 20.30 17.47 7.09
N GLU A 33 20.40 17.53 8.42
CA GLU A 33 19.63 18.43 9.28
C GLU A 33 19.90 19.91 8.96
N SER A 34 21.15 20.24 8.65
CA SER A 34 21.55 21.58 8.20
C SER A 34 21.21 21.88 6.73
N LYS A 35 20.44 21.00 6.06
CA LYS A 35 20.02 21.11 4.64
C LYS A 35 21.16 21.21 3.63
N LYS A 36 22.38 20.81 4.01
CA LYS A 36 23.54 20.71 3.10
C LYS A 36 23.49 19.44 2.25
N LEU A 37 22.76 18.42 2.71
CA LEU A 37 22.46 17.22 1.95
C LEU A 37 20.96 17.08 1.69
N THR A 38 20.64 16.60 0.49
CA THR A 38 19.31 16.10 0.16
C THR A 38 19.13 14.67 0.68
N ARG A 39 17.87 14.24 0.86
CA ARG A 39 17.55 12.86 1.27
C ARG A 39 18.22 11.81 0.38
N ARG A 40 18.29 12.06 -0.94
CA ARG A 40 18.94 11.15 -1.90
C ARG A 40 20.44 11.02 -1.64
N GLN A 41 21.12 12.14 -1.38
CA GLN A 41 22.56 12.14 -1.11
C GLN A 41 22.90 11.44 0.21
N LEU A 42 22.08 11.61 1.26
CA LEU A 42 22.23 10.89 2.52
C LEU A 42 22.13 9.37 2.31
N VAL A 43 21.10 8.91 1.59
CA VAL A 43 20.92 7.48 1.29
C VAL A 43 22.09 6.91 0.50
N SER A 44 22.60 7.64 -0.50
CA SER A 44 23.77 7.21 -1.26
C SER A 44 25.04 7.09 -0.42
N ALA A 45 25.27 8.01 0.53
CA ALA A 45 26.44 7.98 1.41
C ALA A 45 26.39 6.80 2.42
N LEU A 46 25.21 6.47 2.96
CA LEU A 46 25.01 5.33 3.86
C LEU A 46 25.22 3.97 3.15
N LEU A 47 24.84 3.88 1.87
CA LEU A 47 25.06 2.67 1.08
C LEU A 47 26.54 2.46 0.74
N ALA A 48 27.29 3.53 0.53
CA ALA A 48 28.72 3.45 0.23
C ALA A 48 29.58 2.99 1.42
N SER A 49 29.20 3.36 2.65
CA SER A 49 29.90 3.00 3.88
C SER A 49 29.66 1.54 4.33
N ALA A 50 28.58 0.89 3.87
CA ALA A 50 28.31 -0.53 4.11
C ALA A 50 29.18 -1.49 3.26
N ALA A 51 29.87 -1.00 2.23
CA ALA A 51 30.66 -1.82 1.30
C ALA A 51 32.06 -2.23 1.83
N GLY A 52 32.42 -1.87 3.06
CA GLY A 52 33.76 -2.09 3.65
C GLY A 52 34.03 -3.49 4.25
N ALA A 53 33.05 -4.41 4.24
CA ALA A 53 33.21 -5.76 4.79
C ALA A 53 32.97 -6.83 3.72
N SER A 54 33.95 -7.00 2.82
CA SER A 54 33.92 -8.07 1.81
C SER A 54 34.28 -9.43 2.42
N ILE A 55 33.28 -10.14 2.96
CA ILE A 55 33.28 -11.59 3.02
C ILE A 55 32.29 -12.03 1.94
N LEU A 56 32.78 -12.46 0.78
CA LEU A 56 31.93 -13.01 -0.27
C LEU A 56 31.41 -14.39 0.17
N PRO A 57 30.10 -14.62 0.35
CA PRO A 57 29.58 -15.95 0.21
C PRO A 57 29.42 -16.26 -1.29
N ALA A 58 29.57 -17.54 -1.63
CA ALA A 58 29.26 -18.07 -2.94
C ALA A 58 27.89 -17.59 -3.44
N ALA A 59 27.76 -17.45 -4.75
CA ALA A 59 26.55 -17.03 -5.46
C ALA A 59 25.34 -17.94 -5.18
N GLY A 60 24.74 -17.77 -4.01
CA GLY A 60 23.33 -18.03 -3.75
C GLY A 60 22.60 -16.73 -4.04
N GLN A 61 21.54 -16.80 -4.82
CA GLN A 61 20.66 -15.69 -5.16
C GLN A 61 20.42 -14.83 -3.93
N SER A 62 20.90 -13.58 -3.95
CA SER A 62 20.49 -12.59 -2.95
C SER A 62 18.97 -12.60 -2.93
N PRO A 63 18.31 -12.72 -1.76
CA PRO A 63 16.86 -12.60 -1.71
C PRO A 63 16.51 -11.26 -2.37
N SER A 64 15.82 -11.32 -3.50
CA SER A 64 15.35 -10.13 -4.20
C SER A 64 14.56 -9.32 -3.19
N SER A 65 14.98 -8.08 -2.90
CA SER A 65 14.19 -7.17 -2.08
C SER A 65 12.74 -7.19 -2.58
N PRO A 66 11.75 -7.28 -1.68
CA PRO A 66 10.37 -7.33 -2.11
C PRO A 66 10.05 -6.11 -2.99
N PRO A 67 9.24 -6.28 -4.05
CA PRO A 67 8.85 -5.17 -4.90
C PRO A 67 8.23 -4.06 -4.06
N PRO A 68 8.42 -2.78 -4.44
CA PRO A 68 7.76 -1.69 -3.73
C PRO A 68 6.23 -1.88 -3.75
N PRO A 69 5.49 -1.36 -2.74
CA PRO A 69 4.03 -1.48 -2.72
C PRO A 69 3.40 -1.02 -4.02
N ALA A 70 2.40 -1.77 -4.51
CA ALA A 70 1.68 -1.41 -5.73
C ALA A 70 0.96 -0.05 -5.59
N ALA A 71 0.43 0.24 -4.41
CA ALA A 71 -0.16 1.51 -4.03
C ALA A 71 -0.03 1.74 -2.51
N VAL A 72 -0.36 2.97 -2.07
CA VAL A 72 -0.53 3.30 -0.65
C VAL A 72 -2.01 3.56 -0.40
N GLY A 73 -2.62 2.77 0.48
CA GLY A 73 -4.01 2.98 0.90
C GLY A 73 -4.16 4.29 1.68
N ARG A 74 -5.22 5.04 1.38
CA ARG A 74 -5.54 6.34 1.97
C ARG A 74 -6.82 6.35 2.76
N SER A 75 -7.83 5.62 2.30
CA SER A 75 -9.12 5.56 2.97
C SER A 75 -9.79 4.20 2.79
N MET A 76 -10.68 3.88 3.72
CA MET A 76 -11.73 2.88 3.50
C MET A 76 -12.79 3.55 2.63
N ASN A 77 -12.70 3.39 1.31
CA ASN A 77 -13.54 4.16 0.39
C ASN A 77 -14.99 3.70 0.45
N HIS A 78 -15.24 2.40 0.31
CA HIS A 78 -16.58 1.88 0.51
C HIS A 78 -16.58 0.38 0.80
N VAL A 79 -17.73 -0.09 1.25
CA VAL A 79 -18.09 -1.50 1.27
C VAL A 79 -19.35 -1.65 0.44
N SER A 80 -19.38 -2.65 -0.44
CA SER A 80 -20.57 -2.99 -1.22
C SER A 80 -21.25 -4.22 -0.62
N LEU A 81 -22.50 -4.07 -0.21
CA LEU A 81 -23.33 -5.13 0.35
C LEU A 81 -24.24 -5.73 -0.72
N SER A 82 -24.37 -7.06 -0.67
CA SER A 82 -25.40 -7.78 -1.39
C SER A 82 -26.68 -7.77 -0.56
N VAL A 83 -27.74 -7.17 -1.08
CA VAL A 83 -29.03 -7.05 -0.38
C VAL A 83 -30.15 -7.62 -1.24
N SER A 84 -31.18 -8.17 -0.60
CA SER A 84 -32.32 -8.76 -1.33
C SER A 84 -33.33 -7.71 -1.84
N ASP A 85 -33.20 -6.48 -1.37
CA ASP A 85 -34.06 -5.34 -1.72
C ASP A 85 -33.28 -4.06 -1.42
N VAL A 86 -32.87 -3.37 -2.48
CA VAL A 86 -32.02 -2.17 -2.40
C VAL A 86 -32.75 -1.03 -1.71
N GLN A 87 -34.01 -0.77 -2.06
CA GLN A 87 -34.76 0.37 -1.50
C GLN A 87 -35.09 0.14 -0.03
N ARG A 88 -35.53 -1.05 0.36
CA ARG A 88 -35.77 -1.41 1.76
C ARG A 88 -34.52 -1.22 2.62
N SER A 89 -33.36 -1.57 2.08
CA SER A 89 -32.07 -1.43 2.77
C SER A 89 -31.66 0.04 2.90
N ALA A 90 -31.81 0.83 1.82
CA ALA A 90 -31.55 2.27 1.86
C ALA A 90 -32.45 2.98 2.87
N ASP A 91 -33.75 2.68 2.87
CA ASP A 91 -34.72 3.25 3.82
C ASP A 91 -34.35 2.94 5.27
N PHE A 92 -33.84 1.73 5.54
CA PHE A 92 -33.33 1.36 6.85
C PHE A 92 -32.13 2.23 7.26
N TYR A 93 -31.11 2.34 6.41
CA TYR A 93 -29.91 3.13 6.72
C TYR A 93 -30.21 4.63 6.84
N SER A 94 -31.10 5.16 6.02
CA SER A 94 -31.57 6.54 6.15
C SER A 94 -32.33 6.78 7.44
N ARG A 95 -33.28 5.90 7.81
CA ARG A 95 -34.08 6.10 9.02
C ARG A 95 -33.32 5.85 10.32
N VAL A 96 -32.42 4.86 10.33
CA VAL A 96 -31.73 4.43 11.56
C VAL A 96 -30.43 5.18 11.78
N LEU A 97 -29.68 5.47 10.70
CA LEU A 97 -28.35 6.10 10.78
C LEU A 97 -28.28 7.49 10.13
N GLY A 98 -29.37 7.99 9.53
CA GLY A 98 -29.39 9.31 8.89
C GLY A 98 -28.60 9.36 7.58
N MET A 99 -28.31 8.22 6.95
CA MET A 99 -27.52 8.19 5.72
C MET A 99 -28.34 8.68 4.52
N GLU A 100 -27.70 9.43 3.63
CA GLU A 100 -28.31 9.96 2.41
C GLU A 100 -27.85 9.19 1.18
N ILE A 101 -28.71 9.08 0.16
CA ILE A 101 -28.32 8.55 -1.14
C ILE A 101 -27.49 9.62 -1.85
N ILE A 102 -26.21 9.32 -2.12
CA ILE A 102 -25.28 10.24 -2.77
C ILE A 102 -25.05 9.91 -4.25
N SER A 103 -25.32 8.67 -4.67
CA SER A 103 -25.17 8.24 -6.06
C SER A 103 -26.11 7.07 -6.39
N ARG A 104 -26.54 7.01 -7.66
CA ARG A 104 -27.47 6.00 -8.21
C ARG A 104 -26.86 5.37 -9.47
N PRO A 105 -26.01 4.34 -9.32
CA PRO A 105 -25.43 3.65 -10.46
C PRO A 105 -26.49 3.05 -11.40
N ALA A 106 -26.17 2.96 -12.70
CA ALA A 106 -27.10 2.49 -13.73
C ALA A 106 -27.52 1.01 -13.56
N ASN A 107 -26.76 0.22 -12.78
CA ASN A 107 -27.05 -1.18 -12.48
C ASN A 107 -28.14 -1.39 -11.41
N GLY A 108 -28.81 -0.31 -10.96
CA GLY A 108 -29.91 -0.38 -10.00
C GLY A 108 -29.49 -0.36 -8.53
N GLY A 109 -28.19 -0.22 -8.24
CA GLY A 109 -27.70 -0.02 -6.87
C GLY A 109 -27.95 1.38 -6.32
N LEU A 110 -27.72 1.54 -5.01
CA LEU A 110 -27.69 2.82 -4.32
C LEU A 110 -26.42 2.95 -3.48
N ASN A 111 -25.77 4.11 -3.57
CA ASN A 111 -24.64 4.44 -2.70
C ASN A 111 -25.10 5.42 -1.62
N MET A 112 -24.92 5.01 -0.36
CA MET A 112 -25.32 5.77 0.83
C MET A 112 -24.11 6.45 1.44
N GLY A 113 -24.11 7.78 1.58
CA GLY A 113 -22.97 8.53 2.11
C GLY A 113 -22.65 8.20 3.56
N LEU A 114 -21.35 8.08 3.86
CA LEU A 114 -20.82 7.83 5.20
C LEU A 114 -19.70 8.83 5.48
N GLY A 115 -20.08 9.97 6.07
CA GLY A 115 -19.15 11.10 6.25
C GLY A 115 -18.77 11.72 4.90
N THR A 116 -17.54 12.23 4.81
CA THR A 116 -17.06 12.98 3.62
C THR A 116 -16.15 12.17 2.70
N GLU A 117 -15.73 10.97 3.11
CA GLU A 117 -14.70 10.18 2.40
C GLU A 117 -15.11 8.74 2.10
N SER A 118 -16.28 8.31 2.60
CA SER A 118 -16.74 6.94 2.47
C SER A 118 -18.22 6.84 2.08
N PHE A 119 -18.61 5.69 1.56
CA PHE A 119 -20.01 5.35 1.33
C PHE A 119 -20.26 3.85 1.52
N LEU A 120 -21.54 3.49 1.66
CA LEU A 120 -22.03 2.12 1.67
C LEU A 120 -22.78 1.85 0.37
N GLY A 121 -22.29 0.90 -0.42
CA GLY A 121 -22.96 0.46 -1.63
C GLY A 121 -24.01 -0.63 -1.33
N LEU A 122 -25.22 -0.47 -1.87
CA LEU A 122 -26.32 -1.42 -1.74
C LEU A 122 -26.72 -1.91 -3.12
N TYR A 123 -26.54 -3.21 -3.37
CA TYR A 123 -26.78 -3.80 -4.67
C TYR A 123 -27.56 -5.12 -4.55
N GLU A 124 -28.47 -5.36 -5.48
CA GLU A 124 -29.13 -6.66 -5.61
C GLU A 124 -28.23 -7.62 -6.37
N LEU A 125 -27.40 -8.34 -5.62
CA LEU A 125 -26.42 -9.29 -6.12
C LEU A 125 -26.74 -10.69 -5.60
N GLY A 126 -25.98 -11.70 -6.04
CA GLY A 126 -26.07 -13.04 -5.46
C GLY A 126 -25.75 -13.04 -3.95
N ASN A 127 -26.33 -14.00 -3.21
CA ASN A 127 -26.08 -14.23 -1.79
C ASN A 127 -26.37 -12.99 -0.89
N PRO A 128 -27.65 -12.58 -0.75
CA PRO A 128 -28.02 -11.44 0.07
C PRO A 128 -27.64 -11.64 1.54
N GLY A 129 -27.22 -10.56 2.21
CA GLY A 129 -26.68 -10.55 3.57
C GLY A 129 -25.14 -10.66 3.62
N GLY A 130 -24.49 -10.84 2.48
CA GLY A 130 -23.04 -10.84 2.35
C GLY A 130 -22.44 -9.48 1.99
N MET A 131 -21.13 -9.34 2.24
CA MET A 131 -20.30 -8.30 1.65
C MET A 131 -19.81 -8.79 0.28
N HIS A 132 -20.03 -7.99 -0.76
CA HIS A 132 -19.54 -8.30 -2.11
C HIS A 132 -18.07 -7.91 -2.29
N HIS A 133 -17.69 -6.69 -1.91
CA HIS A 133 -16.29 -6.24 -1.92
C HIS A 133 -16.06 -5.11 -0.92
N LEU A 134 -14.80 -4.90 -0.55
CA LEU A 134 -14.32 -3.67 0.08
C LEU A 134 -13.47 -2.88 -0.90
N CYS A 135 -13.53 -1.55 -0.83
CA CYS A 135 -12.75 -0.66 -1.67
C CYS A 135 -11.79 0.18 -0.84
N ILE A 136 -10.53 0.26 -1.28
CA ILE A 136 -9.49 1.09 -0.70
C ILE A 136 -9.21 2.26 -1.63
N GLY A 137 -9.30 3.48 -1.11
CA GLY A 137 -8.94 4.70 -1.83
C GLY A 137 -7.42 4.84 -1.93
N VAL A 138 -6.91 5.16 -3.11
CA VAL A 138 -5.48 5.38 -3.39
C VAL A 138 -5.26 6.66 -4.18
N ASP A 139 -4.09 7.28 -4.05
CA ASP A 139 -3.75 8.46 -4.86
C ASP A 139 -3.35 8.06 -6.29
N ASN A 140 -3.58 8.96 -7.25
CA ASN A 140 -3.19 8.81 -8.66
C ASN A 140 -3.69 7.49 -9.28
N TYR A 141 -4.96 7.17 -9.04
CA TYR A 141 -5.56 5.94 -9.52
C TYR A 141 -5.51 5.87 -11.05
N ASN A 142 -4.93 4.77 -11.53
CA ASN A 142 -4.94 4.37 -12.93
C ASN A 142 -5.03 2.84 -12.94
N ALA A 143 -6.14 2.31 -13.44
CA ALA A 143 -6.41 0.87 -13.36
C ALA A 143 -5.32 0.04 -14.05
N ASP A 144 -4.87 0.43 -15.24
CA ASP A 144 -3.83 -0.27 -15.99
C ASP A 144 -2.49 -0.30 -15.24
N ALA A 145 -2.03 0.86 -14.80
CA ALA A 145 -0.76 0.98 -14.10
C ALA A 145 -0.77 0.26 -12.74
N LEU A 146 -1.91 0.24 -12.05
CA LEU A 146 -2.08 -0.49 -10.80
C LEU A 146 -2.14 -2.00 -11.02
N ALA A 147 -2.82 -2.46 -12.08
CA ALA A 147 -2.85 -3.88 -12.44
C ALA A 147 -1.44 -4.40 -12.76
N GLU A 148 -0.66 -3.66 -13.54
CA GLU A 148 0.74 -4.01 -13.83
C GLU A 148 1.60 -4.09 -12.56
N ARG A 149 1.43 -3.13 -11.64
CA ARG A 149 2.14 -3.16 -10.36
C ARG A 149 1.73 -4.35 -9.50
N LEU A 150 0.44 -4.69 -9.43
CA LEU A 150 -0.08 -5.85 -8.71
C LEU A 150 0.44 -7.17 -9.31
N GLN A 151 0.61 -7.25 -10.63
CA GLN A 151 1.27 -8.40 -11.28
C GLN A 151 2.70 -8.61 -10.77
N GLY A 152 3.43 -7.53 -10.48
CA GLY A 152 4.75 -7.57 -9.85
C GLY A 152 4.76 -8.20 -8.45
N HIS A 153 3.60 -8.27 -7.78
CA HIS A 153 3.37 -8.97 -6.53
C HIS A 153 2.74 -10.36 -6.72
N GLY A 154 2.62 -10.85 -7.95
CA GLY A 154 1.97 -12.13 -8.27
C GLY A 154 0.45 -12.10 -8.11
N ILE A 155 -0.16 -10.91 -8.15
CA ILE A 155 -1.61 -10.73 -8.01
C ILE A 155 -2.19 -10.41 -9.39
N ASP A 156 -3.05 -11.29 -9.88
CA ASP A 156 -3.80 -11.08 -11.12
C ASP A 156 -5.03 -10.21 -10.83
N ALA A 157 -4.99 -8.96 -11.30
CA ALA A 157 -6.10 -8.01 -11.15
C ALA A 157 -7.06 -8.05 -12.35
N ASN A 158 -8.35 -7.97 -12.08
CA ASN A 158 -9.39 -7.78 -13.08
C ASN A 158 -9.68 -6.29 -13.25
N VAL A 159 -9.50 -5.77 -14.47
CA VAL A 159 -9.98 -4.43 -14.81
C VAL A 159 -11.27 -4.55 -15.62
N ASN A 160 -12.38 -4.13 -15.05
CA ASN A 160 -13.67 -4.12 -15.73
C ASN A 160 -13.72 -2.95 -16.73
N ARG A 161 -13.79 -3.31 -18.02
CA ARG A 161 -13.82 -2.39 -19.16
C ARG A 161 -15.20 -2.18 -19.75
N ASP A 162 -16.23 -2.80 -19.18
CA ASP A 162 -17.59 -2.63 -19.67
C ASP A 162 -18.02 -1.16 -19.48
N PRO A 163 -18.32 -0.43 -20.56
CA PRO A 163 -18.79 0.96 -20.45
C PRO A 163 -20.01 1.13 -19.55
N ALA A 164 -20.85 0.09 -19.41
CA ALA A 164 -22.01 0.11 -18.53
C ALA A 164 -21.64 0.11 -17.03
N ASN A 165 -20.44 -0.39 -16.69
CA ASN A 165 -19.92 -0.45 -15.33
C ASN A 165 -18.90 0.65 -15.02
N ARG A 166 -18.58 1.50 -16.00
CA ARG A 166 -17.62 2.58 -15.83
C ARG A 166 -18.21 3.67 -14.94
N THR A 167 -17.45 4.07 -13.93
CA THR A 167 -17.89 5.09 -12.96
C THR A 167 -17.21 6.43 -13.26
N SER A 168 -17.56 7.47 -12.51
CA SER A 168 -16.82 8.74 -12.54
C SER A 168 -15.34 8.56 -12.13
N GLY A 169 -15.01 7.51 -11.38
CA GLY A 169 -13.65 7.09 -11.05
C GLY A 169 -12.91 6.33 -12.16
N GLY A 170 -13.56 6.10 -13.31
CA GLY A 170 -12.99 5.36 -14.45
C GLY A 170 -13.29 3.86 -14.42
N ASP A 171 -12.44 3.09 -15.10
CA ASP A 171 -12.53 1.64 -15.15
C ASP A 171 -12.24 1.05 -13.76
N GLN A 172 -13.00 0.04 -13.37
CA GLN A 172 -12.93 -0.52 -12.01
C GLN A 172 -11.88 -1.64 -11.95
N LEU A 173 -10.97 -1.56 -10.99
CA LEU A 173 -9.96 -2.59 -10.75
C LEU A 173 -10.29 -3.38 -9.49
N TYR A 174 -10.33 -4.70 -9.64
CA TYR A 174 -10.56 -5.66 -8.57
C TYR A 174 -9.44 -6.70 -8.50
N PHE A 175 -9.15 -7.21 -7.31
CA PHE A 175 -8.30 -8.37 -7.08
C PHE A 175 -8.74 -9.08 -5.80
N THR A 176 -8.19 -10.25 -5.53
CA THR A 176 -8.52 -11.03 -4.33
C THR A 176 -7.34 -11.02 -3.37
N ASP A 177 -7.61 -10.84 -2.09
CA ASP A 177 -6.59 -10.98 -1.04
C ASP A 177 -6.30 -12.47 -0.73
N PRO A 178 -5.34 -12.79 0.17
CA PRO A 178 -4.99 -14.17 0.49
C PRO A 178 -6.13 -15.04 1.03
N ASP A 179 -7.17 -14.43 1.62
CA ASP A 179 -8.28 -15.11 2.27
C ASP A 179 -9.55 -15.15 1.38
N GLY A 180 -9.45 -14.70 0.13
CA GLY A 180 -10.57 -14.74 -0.80
C GLY A 180 -11.45 -13.49 -0.79
N ILE A 181 -11.06 -12.43 -0.07
CA ILE A 181 -11.83 -11.18 -0.02
C ILE A 181 -11.61 -10.41 -1.32
N LEU A 182 -12.72 -10.05 -1.99
CA LEU A 182 -12.68 -9.20 -3.16
C LEU A 182 -12.37 -7.76 -2.75
N VAL A 183 -11.23 -7.25 -3.21
CA VAL A 183 -10.74 -5.90 -2.98
C VAL A 183 -10.86 -5.10 -4.26
N GLN A 184 -11.35 -3.87 -4.14
CA GLN A 184 -11.35 -2.87 -5.20
C GLN A 184 -10.37 -1.73 -4.85
N LEU A 185 -9.76 -1.13 -5.86
CA LEU A 185 -9.10 0.17 -5.71
C LEU A 185 -9.89 1.27 -6.42
N ALA A 186 -9.88 2.46 -5.84
CA ALA A 186 -10.44 3.66 -6.46
C ALA A 186 -9.58 4.88 -6.15
N GLN A 187 -9.78 5.96 -6.91
CA GLN A 187 -9.19 7.25 -6.58
C GLN A 187 -9.64 7.69 -5.18
N HIS A 188 -8.69 8.09 -4.34
CA HIS A 188 -8.98 8.68 -3.04
C HIS A 188 -9.89 9.91 -3.21
N GLY A 189 -10.99 9.95 -2.46
CA GLY A 189 -12.04 10.97 -2.55
C GLY A 189 -13.21 10.60 -3.48
N TYR A 190 -13.19 9.43 -4.13
CA TYR A 190 -14.33 8.93 -4.92
C TYR A 190 -15.55 8.62 -4.02
N LEU A 191 -16.75 9.02 -4.44
CA LEU A 191 -17.99 8.90 -3.65
C LEU A 191 -19.17 8.26 -4.43
N GLY A 192 -18.87 7.37 -5.38
CA GLY A 192 -19.89 6.62 -6.12
C GLY A 192 -20.26 7.23 -7.47
#